data_AF-A0A679JE53-F1
#
_entry.id   AF-A0A679JE53-F1
#
_cell.length_a   1.000
_cell.length_b   1.000
_cell.length_c   1.000
_cell.angle_alpha   90.00
_cell.angle_beta   90.00
_cell.angle_gamma   90.00
#
_symmetry.space_group_name_H-M   'P 1'
#
loop_
_entity.id
_entity.type
_entity.pdbx_description
1 polymer ?
#
loop_
_entity_poly.entity_id
_entity_poly.type
_entity_poly.pdbx_seq_one_letter_code
_entity_poly.pdbx_strand_id
1 'polypeptide(L)'
;MKALASAKGTELPDGPSVKHKAVGLELKALPGGTFDSRYVKQAGVGDHEATEKLLKKTQANAKDADLKALAEEMLPVVQGHLQHARELNTSIAKK
;
A
#
# COMPACT_ATOMS: atom_id res chain seq x y z
N MET A 1 -12.00 -4.13 -6.14
CA MET A 1 -12.49 -3.01 -5.30
C MET A 1 -13.64 -2.21 -5.92
N LYS A 2 -13.52 -1.58 -7.10
CA LYS A 2 -14.60 -0.76 -7.69
C LYS A 2 -15.95 -1.47 -7.78
N ALA A 3 -15.97 -2.69 -8.33
CA ALA A 3 -17.19 -3.50 -8.43
C ALA A 3 -17.85 -3.76 -7.06
N LEU A 4 -17.04 -4.05 -6.04
CA LEU A 4 -17.54 -4.30 -4.68
C LEU A 4 -18.11 -3.03 -4.05
N ALA A 5 -17.46 -1.89 -4.22
CA ALA A 5 -17.94 -0.61 -3.71
C ALA A 5 -19.29 -0.23 -4.36
N SER A 6 -19.39 -0.37 -5.69
CA SER A 6 -20.65 -0.15 -6.43
C SER A 6 -21.76 -1.10 -5.99
N ALA A 7 -21.46 -2.40 -5.82
CA ALA A 7 -22.44 -3.38 -5.35
C ALA A 7 -22.96 -3.08 -3.93
N LYS A 8 -22.14 -2.43 -3.09
CA LYS A 8 -22.51 -2.02 -1.73
C LYS A 8 -23.07 -0.60 -1.64
N GLY A 9 -23.22 0.12 -2.77
CA GLY A 9 -23.69 1.51 -2.77
C GLY A 9 -22.74 2.50 -2.08
N THR A 10 -21.45 2.14 -1.99
CA THR A 10 -20.42 2.95 -1.35
C THR A 10 -19.58 3.66 -2.41
N GLU A 11 -19.33 4.96 -2.20
CA GLU A 11 -18.41 5.72 -3.02
C GLU A 11 -16.96 5.54 -2.58
N LEU A 12 -16.06 5.36 -3.54
CA LEU A 12 -14.63 5.37 -3.28
C LEU A 12 -14.11 6.81 -3.28
N PRO A 13 -13.04 7.10 -2.52
CA PRO A 13 -12.35 8.38 -2.65
C PRO A 13 -11.93 8.66 -4.11
N ASP A 14 -12.04 9.92 -4.52
CA ASP A 14 -11.70 10.42 -5.85
C ASP A 14 -10.18 10.59 -6.06
N GLY A 15 -9.38 10.43 -5.01
CA GLY A 15 -7.93 10.50 -5.09
C GLY A 15 -7.22 10.27 -3.76
N PRO A 16 -5.89 10.52 -3.74
CA PRO A 16 -5.08 10.35 -2.54
C PRO A 16 -5.52 11.31 -1.41
N SER A 17 -5.36 10.88 -0.17
CA SER A 17 -5.58 11.77 0.98
C SER A 17 -4.61 12.94 0.99
N VAL A 18 -4.91 14.01 1.74
CA VAL A 18 -4.04 15.18 1.89
C VAL A 18 -2.61 14.78 2.29
N LYS A 19 -2.48 13.80 3.20
CA LYS A 19 -1.18 13.25 3.61
C LYS A 19 -0.43 12.64 2.43
N HIS A 20 -1.06 11.80 1.62
CA HIS A 20 -0.41 11.18 0.47
C HIS A 20 -0.11 12.20 -0.65
N LYS A 21 -0.95 13.23 -0.82
CA LYS A 21 -0.65 14.36 -1.72
C LYS A 21 0.63 15.08 -1.30
N ALA A 22 0.80 15.37 0.00
CA ALA A 22 2.00 16.00 0.52
C ALA A 22 3.25 15.14 0.32
N VAL A 23 3.16 13.83 0.59
CA VAL A 23 4.26 12.89 0.31
C VAL A 23 4.60 12.86 -1.18
N GLY A 24 3.60 12.89 -2.06
CA GLY A 24 3.82 12.94 -3.51
C GLY A 24 4.55 14.21 -3.96
N LEU A 25 4.23 15.38 -3.38
CA LEU A 25 4.93 16.64 -3.65
C LEU A 25 6.38 16.60 -3.16
N GLU A 26 6.60 16.05 -1.96
CA GLU A 26 7.95 15.87 -1.40
C GLU A 26 8.79 14.97 -2.31
N LEU A 27 8.27 13.80 -2.68
CA LEU A 27 8.94 12.86 -3.57
C LEU A 27 9.30 13.49 -4.92
N LYS A 28 8.39 14.26 -5.52
CA LYS A 28 8.61 14.93 -6.81
C LYS A 28 9.79 15.91 -6.78
N ALA A 29 10.11 16.48 -5.61
CA ALA A 29 11.22 17.42 -5.45
C ALA A 29 12.58 16.74 -5.24
N LEU A 30 12.61 15.43 -4.98
CA LEU A 30 13.85 14.71 -4.67
C LEU A 30 14.60 14.29 -5.95
N PRO A 31 15.94 14.42 -5.98
CA PRO A 31 16.74 13.96 -7.11
C PRO A 31 16.99 12.45 -7.06
N GLY A 32 16.94 11.80 -8.22
CA GLY A 32 17.46 10.43 -8.50
C GLY A 32 17.59 9.50 -7.30
N GLY A 33 18.82 9.25 -6.84
CA GLY A 33 19.08 8.30 -5.75
C GLY A 33 18.42 8.66 -4.40
N THR A 34 18.24 9.95 -4.11
CA THR A 34 17.50 10.39 -2.92
C THR A 34 16.00 10.08 -3.06
N PHE A 35 15.45 10.26 -4.26
CA PHE A 35 14.10 9.81 -4.59
C PHE A 35 13.98 8.29 -4.41
N ASP A 36 14.87 7.50 -5.01
CA ASP A 36 14.84 6.03 -4.94
C ASP A 36 14.84 5.55 -3.48
N SER A 37 15.76 6.06 -2.66
CA SER A 37 15.86 5.69 -1.25
C SER A 37 14.61 6.08 -0.47
N ARG A 38 14.07 7.29 -0.67
CA ARG A 38 12.88 7.74 0.06
C ARG A 38 11.62 7.01 -0.39
N TYR A 39 11.45 6.80 -1.70
CA TYR A 39 10.31 6.10 -2.27
C TYR A 39 10.25 4.66 -1.76
N VAL A 40 11.37 3.94 -1.80
CA VAL A 40 11.40 2.53 -1.38
C VAL A 40 11.18 2.38 0.12
N LYS A 41 11.72 3.28 0.96
CA LYS A 41 11.45 3.25 2.41
C LYS A 41 10.00 3.54 2.75
N GLN A 42 9.42 4.59 2.15
CA GLN A 42 8.06 5.03 2.48
C GLN A 42 7.00 4.19 1.75
N ALA A 43 6.95 4.28 0.42
CA ALA A 43 5.90 3.66 -0.38
C ALA A 43 6.17 2.17 -0.62
N GLY A 44 7.44 1.79 -0.81
CA GLY A 44 7.84 0.40 -0.97
C GLY A 44 7.57 -0.41 0.30
N VAL A 45 8.26 -0.11 1.39
CA VAL A 45 8.18 -0.90 2.63
C VAL A 45 7.05 -0.41 3.53
N GLY A 46 7.04 0.87 3.92
CA GLY A 46 6.11 1.39 4.91
C GLY A 46 4.63 1.24 4.53
N ASP A 47 4.25 1.63 3.33
CA ASP A 47 2.85 1.58 2.89
C ASP A 47 2.38 0.13 2.64
N HIS A 48 3.26 -0.77 2.20
CA HIS A 48 2.95 -2.18 2.05
C HIS A 48 2.83 -2.90 3.41
N GLU A 49 3.64 -2.56 4.41
CA GLU A 49 3.49 -3.06 5.79
C GLU A 49 2.16 -2.59 6.41
N ALA A 50 1.82 -1.31 6.23
CA ALA A 50 0.55 -0.76 6.69
C ALA A 50 -0.65 -1.46 6.03
N THR A 51 -0.55 -1.72 4.72
CA THR A 51 -1.58 -2.44 3.95
C THR A 51 -1.69 -3.90 4.39
N GLU A 52 -0.57 -4.61 4.58
CA GLU A 52 -0.56 -5.99 5.08
C GLU A 52 -1.27 -6.07 6.45
N LYS A 53 -0.97 -5.14 7.35
CA LYS A 53 -1.62 -5.04 8.66
C LYS A 53 -3.13 -4.80 8.55
N LEU A 54 -3.54 -3.92 7.63
CA LEU A 54 -4.96 -3.64 7.38
C LEU A 54 -5.69 -4.88 6.84
N LEU A 55 -5.09 -5.58 5.88
CA LEU A 55 -5.66 -6.80 5.29
C LEU A 55 -5.78 -7.91 6.32
N LYS A 56 -4.72 -8.17 7.11
CA LYS A 56 -4.77 -9.14 8.23
C LYS A 56 -5.87 -8.79 9.24
N LYS A 57 -5.99 -7.51 9.62
CA LYS A 57 -7.05 -7.06 10.53
C LYS A 57 -8.45 -7.27 9.92
N THR A 58 -8.61 -6.99 8.63
CA THR A 58 -9.87 -7.14 7.90
C THR A 58 -10.25 -8.62 7.81
N GLN A 59 -9.31 -9.48 7.41
CA GLN A 59 -9.50 -10.93 7.37
C GLN A 59 -9.95 -11.50 8.73
N ALA A 60 -9.35 -11.03 9.83
CA ALA A 60 -9.64 -11.52 11.17
C ALA A 60 -10.97 -10.99 11.74
N ASN A 61 -11.35 -9.75 11.44
CA ASN A 61 -12.40 -9.05 12.19
C ASN A 61 -13.57 -8.53 11.35
N ALA A 62 -13.50 -8.57 10.01
CA ALA A 62 -14.58 -8.07 9.17
C ALA A 62 -15.83 -8.95 9.34
N LYS A 63 -16.97 -8.30 9.61
CA LYS A 63 -18.28 -8.95 9.61
C LYS A 63 -18.83 -9.16 8.20
N ASP A 64 -18.42 -8.29 7.28
CA ASP A 64 -18.82 -8.35 5.88
C ASP A 64 -18.01 -9.44 5.15
N ALA A 65 -18.72 -10.43 4.62
CA ALA A 65 -18.11 -11.59 3.97
C ALA A 65 -17.31 -11.21 2.72
N ASP A 66 -17.75 -10.20 1.98
CA ASP A 66 -17.06 -9.76 0.76
C ASP A 66 -15.77 -9.00 1.10
N LEU A 67 -15.78 -8.21 2.18
CA LEU A 67 -14.55 -7.56 2.65
C LEU A 67 -13.54 -8.57 3.19
N LYS A 68 -14.02 -9.65 3.84
CA LYS A 68 -13.17 -10.75 4.28
C LYS A 68 -12.55 -11.49 3.09
N ALA A 69 -13.37 -11.85 2.09
CA ALA A 69 -12.89 -12.51 0.87
C ALA A 69 -11.89 -11.63 0.10
N LEU A 70 -12.18 -10.33 -0.03
CA LEU A 70 -11.24 -9.39 -0.65
C LEU A 70 -9.91 -9.33 0.10
N ALA A 71 -9.94 -9.34 1.44
CA ALA A 71 -8.71 -9.34 2.23
C ALA A 71 -7.91 -10.63 2.04
N GLU A 72 -8.57 -11.78 1.98
CA GLU A 72 -7.97 -13.09 1.73
C GLU A 72 -7.30 -13.16 0.35
N GLU A 73 -7.94 -12.62 -0.69
CA GLU A 73 -7.40 -12.57 -2.05
C GLU A 73 -6.18 -11.65 -2.17
N MET A 74 -6.23 -10.47 -1.52
CA MET A 74 -5.21 -9.44 -1.68
C MET A 74 -3.98 -9.66 -0.80
N LEU A 75 -4.12 -10.32 0.35
CA LEU A 75 -3.03 -10.50 1.31
C LEU A 75 -1.77 -11.13 0.70
N PRO A 76 -1.82 -12.27 -0.02
CA PRO A 76 -0.61 -12.87 -0.59
C PRO A 76 0.07 -11.96 -1.63
N VAL A 77 -0.70 -11.17 -2.39
CA VAL A 77 -0.15 -10.22 -3.36
C VAL A 77 0.64 -9.11 -2.65
N VAL A 78 0.05 -8.51 -1.61
CA VAL A 78 0.74 -7.47 -0.83
C VAL A 78 1.98 -8.01 -0.12
N GLN A 79 1.93 -9.25 0.36
CA GLN A 79 3.09 -9.92 0.96
C GLN A 79 4.23 -10.12 -0.04
N GLY A 80 3.92 -10.56 -1.25
CA GLY A 80 4.92 -10.68 -2.33
C GLY A 80 5.54 -9.32 -2.69
N HIS A 81 4.72 -8.27 -2.82
CA HIS A 81 5.24 -6.92 -3.08
C HIS A 81 6.11 -6.40 -1.93
N LEU A 82 5.71 -6.63 -0.67
CA LEU A 82 6.49 -6.22 0.50
C LEU A 82 7.85 -6.93 0.55
N GLN A 83 7.91 -8.21 0.19
CA GLN A 83 9.17 -8.93 0.08
C GLN A 83 10.11 -8.25 -0.93
N HIS A 84 9.64 -8.02 -2.17
CA HIS A 84 10.44 -7.36 -3.19
C HIS A 84 10.87 -5.95 -2.77
N ALA A 85 9.99 -5.19 -2.09
CA ALA A 85 10.32 -3.86 -1.59
C ALA A 85 11.45 -3.90 -0.54
N ARG A 86 11.46 -4.89 0.36
CA ARG A 86 12.53 -5.08 1.35
C ARG A 86 13.87 -5.48 0.69
N GLU A 87 13.81 -6.34 -0.32
CA GLU A 87 14.99 -6.72 -1.11
C GLU A 87 15.58 -5.51 -1.85
N LEU A 88 14.73 -4.71 -2.50
CA LEU A 88 15.12 -3.48 -3.17
C LEU A 88 15.70 -2.44 -2.18
N ASN A 89 15.08 -2.27 -1.01
CA ASN A 89 15.59 -1.36 0.03
C ASN A 89 17.02 -1.76 0.46
N THR A 90 17.24 -3.07 0.63
CA THR A 90 18.56 -3.62 0.96
C THR A 90 19.57 -3.39 -0.17
N SER A 91 19.16 -3.51 -1.43
CA SER A 91 20.01 -3.25 -2.59
C SER A 91 20.42 -1.77 -2.68
N ILE A 92 19.46 -0.86 -2.47
CA ILE A 92 19.72 0.59 -2.48
C ILE A 92 20.63 1.00 -1.33
N ALA A 93 20.47 0.42 -0.13
CA ALA A 93 21.31 0.73 1.03
C ALA A 93 22.78 0.26 0.90
N LYS A 94 23.07 -0.64 -0.06
CA LYS A 94 24.42 -1.14 -0.34
C LYS A 94 25.16 -0.33 -1.42
N LYS A 95 24.46 0.57 -2.13
CA LYS A 95 25.05 1.52 -3.08
C LYS A 95 25.52 2.77 -2.36
#